data_AF-A0A962QAX2-F1
#
_entry.id   AF-A0A962QAX2-F1
#
_cell.length_a   1.000
_cell.length_b   1.000
_cell.length_c   1.000
_cell.angle_alpha   90.00
_cell.angle_beta   90.00
_cell.angle_gamma   90.00
#
_symmetry.space_group_name_H-M   'P 1'
#
loop_
_entity.id
_entity.type
_entity.pdbx_description
1 polymer ?
#
loop_
_entity_poly.entity_id
_entity_poly.type
_entity_poly.pdbx_seq_one_letter_code
_entity_poly.pdbx_strand_id
1 'polypeptide(L)'
;MPVKEYVVKISQSTDDASELETGGTVTTNGVGLVIGYFSQNYISGYRFLNVEPPGTLIDVKLRVYGSKTIASGAGFNSEISPASKNNPATFDKAINKGITGRDYIKTSVEWNDYDEGLLYNQYFYSPDIKTLWDAQIAIDGADPPYDVQYMIKGVGGVGLATINLTSYDGDATNAPALVFRYYDDVDAN
;
A
#
# COMPACT_ATOMS: atom_id res chain seq x y z
N MET A 1 -0.28 -11.03 26.95
CA MET A 1 -0.35 -9.58 26.72
C MET A 1 -1.49 -9.30 25.74
N PRO A 2 -2.36 -8.31 25.98
CA PRO A 2 -3.43 -7.97 25.05
C PRO A 2 -2.85 -7.42 23.73
N VAL A 3 -3.45 -7.82 22.61
CA VAL A 3 -3.10 -7.29 21.28
C VAL A 3 -3.81 -5.95 21.08
N LYS A 4 -3.05 -4.92 20.68
CA LYS A 4 -3.57 -3.58 20.35
C LYS A 4 -3.35 -3.27 18.87
N GLU A 5 -4.04 -2.25 18.38
CA GLU A 5 -3.94 -1.77 16.99
C GLU A 5 -3.53 -0.29 16.96
N TYR A 6 -2.55 0.03 16.10
CA TYR A 6 -2.15 1.38 15.75
C TYR A 6 -2.34 1.58 14.24
N VAL A 7 -3.01 2.66 13.84
CA VAL A 7 -3.39 2.89 12.44
C VAL A 7 -2.89 4.25 11.98
N VAL A 8 -2.15 4.27 10.88
CA VAL A 8 -1.74 5.49 10.20
C VAL A 8 -2.40 5.56 8.85
N LYS A 9 -3.21 6.61 8.62
CA LYS A 9 -3.90 6.85 7.35
C LYS A 9 -3.17 7.88 6.51
N ILE A 10 -3.32 7.76 5.20
CA ILE A 10 -2.98 8.83 4.27
C ILE A 10 -3.84 10.06 4.57
N SER A 11 -3.21 11.24 4.56
CA SER A 11 -3.85 12.51 4.94
C SER A 11 -3.72 13.60 3.89
N GLN A 12 -3.03 13.34 2.77
CA GLN A 12 -2.87 14.27 1.67
C GLN A 12 -3.05 13.55 0.34
N SER A 13 -3.59 14.26 -0.64
CA SER A 13 -3.91 13.67 -1.95
C SER A 13 -2.68 13.45 -2.83
N THR A 14 -1.54 14.01 -2.42
CA THR A 14 -0.22 13.78 -3.04
C THR A 14 0.53 12.62 -2.39
N ASP A 15 -0.05 11.97 -1.38
CA ASP A 15 0.53 10.83 -0.69
C ASP A 15 -0.03 9.50 -1.17
N ASP A 16 -1.00 9.50 -2.09
CA ASP A 16 -1.34 8.34 -2.91
C ASP A 16 -1.46 8.67 -4.40
N ALA A 17 -1.21 7.65 -5.21
CA ALA A 17 -1.28 7.77 -6.66
C ALA A 17 -1.51 6.40 -7.31
N SER A 18 -2.04 6.41 -8.52
CA SER A 18 -2.01 5.27 -9.44
C SER A 18 -1.28 5.63 -10.73
N GLU A 19 -0.67 4.64 -11.37
CA GLU A 19 0.05 4.76 -12.63
C GLU A 19 -0.23 3.51 -13.47
N LEU A 20 -0.45 3.71 -14.77
CA LEU A 20 -0.42 2.62 -15.75
C LEU A 20 1.03 2.26 -16.07
N GLU A 21 1.41 0.99 -15.91
CA GLU A 21 2.79 0.54 -16.17
C GLU A 21 3.24 0.88 -17.60
N THR A 22 2.32 0.82 -18.57
CA THR A 22 2.54 1.22 -19.96
C THR A 22 1.78 2.51 -20.24
N GLY A 23 2.49 3.62 -20.48
CA GLY A 23 1.88 4.92 -20.81
C GLY A 23 1.95 5.99 -19.71
N GLY A 24 2.48 5.66 -18.52
CA GLY A 24 3.10 6.61 -17.57
C GLY A 24 2.22 7.73 -17.02
N THR A 25 0.90 7.68 -17.22
CA THR A 25 0.01 8.72 -16.69
C THR A 25 -0.24 8.46 -15.21
N VAL A 26 0.36 9.29 -14.36
CA VAL A 26 0.15 9.27 -12.92
C VAL A 26 -1.15 10.00 -12.59
N THR A 27 -2.05 9.32 -11.88
CA THR A 27 -3.28 9.91 -11.37
C THR A 27 -3.16 10.07 -9.85
N THR A 28 -2.97 11.32 -9.42
CA THR A 28 -3.20 11.78 -8.04
C THR A 28 -4.63 12.35 -7.93
N ASN A 29 -5.29 12.17 -6.79
CA ASN A 29 -6.65 12.65 -6.48
C ASN A 29 -7.77 11.99 -7.31
N GLY A 30 -7.67 10.71 -7.65
CA GLY A 30 -8.64 10.01 -8.48
C GLY A 30 -9.62 9.16 -7.68
N VAL A 31 -10.92 9.28 -7.97
CA VAL A 31 -11.86 8.19 -7.68
C VAL A 31 -11.36 6.95 -8.43
N GLY A 32 -10.89 5.93 -7.72
CA GLY A 32 -10.42 4.67 -8.32
C GLY A 32 -8.92 4.59 -8.55
N LEU A 33 -8.14 4.55 -7.47
CA LEU A 33 -6.85 3.87 -7.52
C LEU A 33 -7.10 2.41 -7.94
N VAL A 34 -6.23 1.84 -8.76
CA VAL A 34 -6.40 0.46 -9.22
C VAL A 34 -5.14 -0.32 -8.91
N ILE A 35 -5.33 -1.51 -8.36
CA ILE A 35 -4.28 -2.52 -8.26
C ILE A 35 -4.74 -3.75 -9.04
N GLY A 36 -3.78 -4.45 -9.64
CA GLY A 36 -3.99 -5.69 -10.36
C GLY A 36 -4.01 -5.50 -11.87
N TYR A 37 -4.65 -6.44 -12.56
CA TYR A 37 -4.64 -6.51 -14.01
C TYR A 37 -6.06 -6.33 -14.58
N PHE A 38 -6.19 -5.30 -15.41
CA PHE A 38 -7.36 -5.09 -16.27
C PHE A 38 -6.88 -4.59 -17.62
N SER A 39 -6.61 -5.52 -18.54
CA SER A 39 -5.99 -5.28 -19.86
C SER A 39 -4.57 -4.69 -19.84
N GLN A 40 -4.15 -4.09 -18.73
CA GLN A 40 -2.84 -3.52 -18.42
C GLN A 40 -2.57 -3.68 -16.91
N ASN A 41 -1.30 -3.65 -16.51
CA ASN A 41 -0.92 -3.62 -15.10
C ASN A 41 -1.05 -2.19 -14.55
N TYR A 42 -1.72 -2.08 -13.41
CA TYR A 42 -1.75 -0.85 -12.63
C TYR A 42 -0.75 -0.93 -11.49
N ILE A 43 -0.19 0.22 -11.17
CA ILE A 43 0.74 0.43 -10.09
C ILE A 43 0.10 1.47 -9.18
N SER A 44 0.05 1.21 -7.88
CA SER A 44 -0.40 2.15 -6.87
C SER A 44 0.74 2.48 -5.92
N GLY A 45 0.81 3.72 -5.48
CA GLY A 45 1.82 4.22 -4.54
C GLY A 45 1.14 4.80 -3.32
N TYR A 46 1.70 4.56 -2.14
CA TYR A 46 1.20 5.02 -0.86
C TYR A 46 2.35 5.56 -0.03
N ARG A 47 2.23 6.78 0.46
CA ARG A 47 3.18 7.46 1.33
C ARG A 47 2.50 7.72 2.67
N PHE A 48 3.16 7.31 3.75
CA PHE A 48 2.67 7.47 5.12
C PHE A 48 3.67 8.31 5.89
N LEU A 49 3.17 9.32 6.61
CA LEU A 49 4.01 10.28 7.31
C LEU A 49 3.89 10.13 8.82
N ASN A 50 4.98 10.47 9.49
CA ASN A 50 5.07 10.49 10.94
C ASN A 50 4.65 9.15 11.57
N VAL A 51 5.10 8.04 11.01
CA VAL A 51 4.74 6.69 11.47
C VAL A 51 5.62 6.30 12.66
N GLU A 52 5.01 6.11 13.82
CA GLU A 52 5.68 5.68 15.05
C GLU A 52 4.86 4.56 15.70
N PRO A 53 5.07 3.30 15.29
CA PRO A 53 4.33 2.20 15.89
C PRO A 53 4.81 1.97 17.34
N PRO A 54 3.89 1.85 18.29
CA PRO A 54 4.23 1.54 19.68
C PRO A 54 4.52 0.05 19.87
N GLY A 55 5.32 -0.25 20.90
CA GLY A 55 5.48 -1.59 21.44
C GLY A 55 6.15 -2.59 20.51
N THR A 56 6.08 -3.87 20.91
CA THR A 56 6.57 -4.97 20.09
C THR A 56 5.57 -5.33 18.99
N LEU A 57 5.94 -5.07 17.74
CA LEU A 57 5.13 -5.37 16.56
C LEU A 57 4.89 -6.87 16.35
N ILE A 58 3.62 -7.23 16.15
CA ILE A 58 3.14 -8.57 15.80
C ILE A 58 3.07 -8.72 14.28
N ASP A 59 2.32 -7.83 13.62
CA ASP A 59 2.23 -7.77 12.16
C ASP A 59 1.97 -6.33 11.68
N VAL A 60 2.18 -6.14 10.38
CA VAL A 60 1.88 -4.88 9.70
C VAL A 60 1.11 -5.21 8.44
N LYS A 61 0.01 -4.50 8.18
CA LYS A 61 -0.80 -4.69 6.97
C LYS A 61 -1.13 -3.36 6.33
N LEU A 62 -1.14 -3.34 5.01
CA LEU A 62 -1.83 -2.29 4.28
C LEU A 62 -3.33 -2.60 4.26
N ARG A 63 -4.14 -1.61 4.63
CA ARG A 63 -5.59 -1.64 4.52
C ARG A 63 -6.05 -0.63 3.47
N VAL A 64 -6.86 -1.09 2.52
CA VAL A 64 -7.47 -0.26 1.48
C VAL A 64 -8.98 -0.46 1.47
N TYR A 65 -9.75 0.56 1.09
CA TYR A 65 -11.20 0.48 0.98
C TYR A 65 -11.65 0.59 -0.47
N GLY A 66 -12.58 -0.27 -0.90
CA GLY A 66 -13.17 -0.13 -2.23
C GLY A 66 -13.88 -1.38 -2.70
N SER A 67 -13.62 -1.77 -3.94
CA SER A 67 -14.26 -2.89 -4.63
C SER A 67 -13.24 -3.84 -5.24
N LYS A 68 -13.48 -5.14 -5.14
CA LYS A 68 -12.67 -6.19 -5.76
C LYS A 68 -13.48 -6.88 -6.85
N THR A 69 -12.87 -7.12 -7.99
CA THR A 69 -13.45 -7.89 -9.09
C THR A 69 -12.43 -8.90 -9.57
N ILE A 70 -12.76 -10.18 -9.43
CA ILE A 70 -11.99 -11.30 -9.97
C ILE A 70 -12.93 -12.12 -10.85
N ALA A 71 -12.70 -12.07 -12.17
CA ALA A 71 -13.45 -12.82 -13.15
C ALA A 71 -13.14 -14.32 -13.05
N SER A 72 -14.01 -15.16 -13.60
CA SER A 72 -13.80 -16.61 -13.54
C SER A 72 -12.53 -17.04 -14.25
N GLY A 73 -11.74 -17.90 -13.60
CA GLY A 73 -10.42 -18.33 -14.05
C GLY A 73 -9.35 -17.22 -14.05
N ALA A 74 -9.63 -16.05 -13.47
CA ALA A 74 -8.67 -14.98 -13.27
C ALA A 74 -7.98 -15.09 -11.90
N GLY A 75 -6.88 -14.38 -11.73
CA GLY A 75 -6.19 -14.25 -10.45
C GLY A 75 -5.68 -12.84 -10.27
N PHE A 76 -5.95 -12.26 -9.10
CA PHE A 76 -5.30 -11.02 -8.68
C PHE A 76 -3.90 -11.38 -8.22
N ASN A 77 -2.89 -10.83 -8.89
CA ASN A 77 -1.50 -11.02 -8.53
C ASN A 77 -0.83 -9.66 -8.45
N SER A 78 -0.20 -9.37 -7.31
CA SER A 78 0.48 -8.11 -7.09
C SER A 78 1.68 -8.28 -6.17
N GLU A 79 2.65 -7.39 -6.30
CA GLU A 79 3.80 -7.30 -5.42
C GLU A 79 3.77 -5.97 -4.68
N ILE A 80 4.07 -6.03 -3.38
CA ILE A 80 4.23 -4.86 -2.51
C ILE A 80 5.71 -4.66 -2.25
N SER A 81 6.23 -3.46 -2.50
CA SER A 81 7.64 -3.11 -2.29
C SER A 81 7.79 -1.78 -1.56
N PRO A 82 8.65 -1.69 -0.53
CA PRO A 82 8.95 -0.43 0.15
C PRO A 82 9.96 0.41 -0.66
N ALA A 83 9.93 1.73 -0.48
CA ALA A 83 10.90 2.63 -1.08
C ALA A 83 12.32 2.36 -0.54
N SER A 84 13.35 2.67 -1.32
CA SER A 84 14.74 2.49 -0.89
C SER A 84 15.34 3.72 -0.19
N LYS A 85 14.51 4.71 0.16
CA LYS A 85 14.95 6.01 0.66
C LYS A 85 14.09 6.50 1.83
N ASN A 86 14.75 7.06 2.84
CA ASN A 86 14.12 7.84 3.90
C ASN A 86 13.46 9.12 3.35
N ASN A 87 12.31 9.48 3.89
CA ASN A 87 11.50 10.63 3.52
C ASN A 87 11.24 10.67 2.00
N PRO A 88 10.45 9.70 1.51
CA PRO A 88 10.07 9.65 0.10
C PRO A 88 9.39 10.96 -0.31
N ALA A 89 9.61 11.41 -1.54
CA ALA A 89 8.93 12.60 -2.07
C ALA A 89 7.43 12.35 -2.24
N THR A 90 6.62 13.42 -2.26
CA THR A 90 5.20 13.32 -2.66
C THR A 90 5.06 12.85 -4.11
N PHE A 91 3.90 12.28 -4.48
CA PHE A 91 3.55 11.98 -5.86
C PHE A 91 3.16 13.27 -6.61
N ASP A 92 3.74 13.47 -7.79
CA ASP A 92 3.50 14.64 -8.64
C ASP A 92 3.25 14.19 -10.08
N LYS A 93 2.22 14.77 -10.71
CA LYS A 93 1.87 14.55 -12.12
C LYS A 93 2.87 15.18 -13.10
N ALA A 94 3.61 16.22 -12.67
CA ALA A 94 4.47 17.01 -13.55
C ALA A 94 5.89 16.44 -13.71
N ILE A 95 6.30 15.48 -12.88
CA ILE A 95 7.63 14.89 -12.91
C ILE A 95 7.50 13.47 -13.48
N ASN A 96 8.31 13.14 -14.50
CA ASN A 96 8.55 11.77 -14.99
C ASN A 96 9.23 10.85 -13.93
N LYS A 97 8.86 11.01 -12.67
CA LYS A 97 9.16 10.18 -11.51
C LYS A 97 7.83 9.83 -10.85
N GLY A 98 7.00 9.13 -11.62
CA GLY A 98 5.78 8.52 -11.13
C GLY A 98 6.06 7.51 -10.02
N ILE A 99 5.21 6.51 -9.89
CA ILE A 99 5.44 5.42 -8.95
C ILE A 99 6.59 4.55 -9.48
N THR A 100 6.62 4.25 -10.79
CA THR A 100 7.64 3.40 -11.43
C THR A 100 9.05 3.98 -11.43
N GLY A 101 9.19 5.31 -11.55
CA GLY A 101 10.47 5.99 -11.64
C GLY A 101 11.21 6.19 -10.32
N ARG A 102 10.72 5.57 -9.24
CA ARG A 102 11.32 5.64 -7.89
C ARG A 102 12.14 4.40 -7.60
N ASP A 103 13.12 4.55 -6.73
CA ASP A 103 13.96 3.45 -6.28
C ASP A 103 13.27 2.70 -5.14
N TYR A 104 13.05 1.39 -5.31
CA TYR A 104 12.47 0.50 -4.31
C TYR A 104 13.46 -0.55 -3.83
N ILE A 105 13.27 -1.06 -2.62
CA ILE A 105 14.01 -2.23 -2.14
C ILE A 105 13.56 -3.43 -2.98
N LYS A 106 14.51 -4.32 -3.32
CA LYS A 106 14.20 -5.55 -4.08
C LYS A 106 13.31 -6.53 -3.32
N THR A 107 13.23 -6.42 -2.00
CA THR A 107 12.35 -7.27 -1.19
C THR A 107 10.91 -6.89 -1.46
N SER A 108 10.08 -7.88 -1.77
CA SER A 108 8.65 -7.71 -1.97
C SER A 108 7.85 -8.78 -1.22
N VAL A 109 6.58 -8.49 -0.99
CA VAL A 109 5.58 -9.46 -0.54
C VAL A 109 4.52 -9.57 -1.63
N GLU A 110 4.21 -10.81 -2.02
CA GLU A 110 3.13 -11.08 -2.96
C GLU A 110 1.77 -10.90 -2.27
N TRP A 111 0.86 -10.18 -2.91
CA TRP A 111 -0.54 -10.08 -2.57
C TRP A 111 -1.35 -10.73 -3.68
N ASN A 112 -1.72 -12.00 -3.46
CA ASN A 112 -2.48 -12.79 -4.42
C ASN A 112 -3.86 -13.13 -3.88
N ASP A 113 -4.84 -13.17 -4.76
CA ASP A 113 -6.22 -13.54 -4.45
C ASP A 113 -6.85 -14.21 -5.68
N TYR A 114 -7.48 -15.36 -5.47
CA TYR A 114 -8.08 -16.19 -6.52
C TYR A 114 -9.57 -16.43 -6.28
N ASP A 115 -10.15 -15.82 -5.24
CA ASP A 115 -11.55 -15.98 -4.93
C ASP A 115 -12.38 -15.18 -5.92
N GLU A 116 -12.97 -15.91 -6.87
CA GLU A 116 -13.84 -15.36 -7.89
C GLU A 116 -15.00 -14.58 -7.28
N GLY A 117 -15.34 -13.45 -7.89
CA GLY A 117 -16.54 -12.70 -7.52
C GLY A 117 -16.35 -11.19 -7.48
N LEU A 118 -17.42 -10.55 -7.01
CA LEU A 118 -17.57 -9.12 -6.90
C LEU A 118 -17.79 -8.77 -5.43
N LEU A 119 -16.87 -8.01 -4.86
CA LEU A 119 -17.00 -7.47 -3.50
C LEU A 119 -16.96 -5.96 -3.60
N TYR A 120 -17.83 -5.28 -2.84
CA TYR A 120 -18.01 -3.83 -2.92
C TYR A 120 -17.98 -3.21 -1.53
N ASN A 121 -17.50 -1.96 -1.46
CA ASN A 121 -17.63 -1.08 -0.31
C ASN A 121 -17.12 -1.69 1.01
N GLN A 122 -15.98 -2.37 0.95
CA GLN A 122 -15.36 -3.00 2.11
C GLN A 122 -13.86 -2.78 2.18
N TYR A 123 -13.29 -3.12 3.33
CA TYR A 123 -11.85 -3.12 3.55
C TYR A 123 -11.21 -4.40 3.04
N PHE A 124 -10.10 -4.24 2.33
CA PHE A 124 -9.18 -5.30 1.95
C PHE A 124 -7.86 -5.09 2.67
N TYR A 125 -7.23 -6.19 3.05
CA TYR A 125 -5.97 -6.19 3.77
C TYR A 125 -4.93 -6.92 2.94
N SER A 126 -3.74 -6.36 2.87
CA SER A 126 -2.58 -7.09 2.36
C SER A 126 -2.25 -8.30 3.25
N PRO A 127 -1.42 -9.22 2.76
CA PRO A 127 -0.64 -10.10 3.61
C PRO A 127 0.21 -9.30 4.61
N ASP A 128 0.81 -10.00 5.56
CA ASP A 128 1.73 -9.37 6.51
C ASP A 128 2.95 -8.80 5.78
N ILE A 129 3.14 -7.49 5.91
CA ILE A 129 4.25 -6.72 5.33
C ILE A 129 5.27 -6.29 6.39
N LYS A 130 5.23 -6.87 7.60
CA LYS A 130 6.18 -6.54 8.67
C LYS A 130 7.64 -6.67 8.21
N THR A 131 7.97 -7.66 7.39
CA THR A 131 9.33 -7.81 6.83
C THR A 131 9.74 -6.65 5.93
N LEU A 132 8.80 -6.06 5.19
CA LEU A 132 9.04 -4.87 4.37
C LEU A 132 9.19 -3.62 5.24
N TRP A 133 8.38 -3.50 6.29
CA TRP A 133 8.52 -2.47 7.31
C TRP A 133 9.90 -2.54 7.98
N ASP A 134 10.30 -3.69 8.51
CA ASP A 134 11.60 -3.89 9.16
C ASP A 134 12.76 -3.54 8.21
N ALA A 135 12.63 -3.90 6.92
CA ALA A 135 13.62 -3.55 5.89
C ALA A 135 13.70 -2.04 5.61
N GLN A 136 12.56 -1.33 5.60
CA GLN A 136 12.53 0.12 5.45
C GLN A 136 13.16 0.82 6.65
N ILE A 137 12.83 0.42 7.88
CA ILE A 137 13.40 1.02 9.09
C ILE A 137 14.91 0.81 9.17
N ALA A 138 15.40 -0.36 8.74
CA ALA A 138 16.84 -0.60 8.64
C ALA A 138 17.57 0.38 7.70
N ILE A 139 16.88 0.94 6.70
CA ILE A 139 17.41 2.00 5.82
C ILE A 139 17.25 3.38 6.45
N ASP A 140 16.09 3.66 7.04
CA ASP A 140 15.75 5.00 7.51
C ASP A 140 16.52 5.40 8.77
N GLY A 141 16.99 4.42 9.54
CA GLY A 141 17.65 4.61 10.83
C GLY A 141 16.73 4.29 12.00
N ALA A 142 17.25 4.38 13.22
CA ALA A 142 16.57 3.89 14.42
C ALA A 142 15.63 4.91 15.10
N ASP A 143 15.59 6.15 14.61
CA ASP A 143 14.90 7.25 15.29
C ASP A 143 13.57 7.56 14.62
N PRO A 144 12.43 7.18 15.23
CA PRO A 144 11.11 7.61 14.77
C PRO A 144 10.92 9.13 14.97
N PRO A 145 9.93 9.75 14.27
CA PRO A 145 8.94 9.09 13.43
C PRO A 145 9.44 8.84 11.99
N TYR A 146 8.86 7.84 11.32
CA TYR A 146 9.27 7.40 9.99
C TYR A 146 8.31 7.90 8.90
N ASP A 147 8.88 8.37 7.79
CA ASP A 147 8.15 8.65 6.56
C ASP A 147 8.41 7.50 5.58
N VAL A 148 7.40 6.67 5.33
CA VAL A 148 7.53 5.44 4.55
C VAL A 148 6.71 5.50 3.28
N GLN A 149 7.11 4.75 2.25
CA GLN A 149 6.33 4.60 1.03
C GLN A 149 6.33 3.16 0.56
N TYR A 150 5.17 2.71 0.08
CA TYR A 150 4.98 1.41 -0.56
C TYR A 150 4.48 1.59 -1.98
N MET A 151 5.02 0.79 -2.89
CA MET A 151 4.45 0.54 -4.21
C MET A 151 3.71 -0.79 -4.17
N ILE A 152 2.58 -0.84 -4.84
CA ILE A 152 1.89 -2.07 -5.18
C ILE A 152 1.78 -2.16 -6.69
N LYS A 153 2.32 -3.22 -7.27
CA LYS A 153 2.38 -3.42 -8.70
C LYS A 153 1.65 -4.70 -9.07
N GLY A 154 0.74 -4.65 -10.04
CA GLY A 154 0.19 -5.86 -10.66
C GLY A 154 1.30 -6.68 -11.34
N VAL A 155 1.36 -7.98 -11.06
CA VAL A 155 2.40 -8.88 -11.60
C VAL A 155 1.76 -9.89 -12.53
N GLY A 156 1.49 -9.45 -13.75
CA GLY A 156 0.82 -10.27 -14.75
C GLY A 156 -0.57 -10.71 -14.30
N GLY A 157 -1.19 -11.54 -15.12
CA GLY A 157 -2.53 -12.06 -14.86
C GLY A 157 -3.21 -12.51 -16.14
N VAL A 158 -4.23 -13.33 -15.97
CA VAL A 158 -5.17 -13.71 -17.02
C VAL A 158 -6.56 -13.26 -16.58
N GLY A 159 -7.37 -12.74 -17.52
CA GLY A 159 -8.72 -12.24 -17.20
C GLY A 159 -8.72 -10.91 -16.44
N LEU A 160 -9.89 -10.47 -15.99
CA LEU A 160 -10.07 -9.25 -15.19
C LEU A 160 -9.88 -9.58 -13.71
N ALA A 161 -8.86 -9.03 -13.07
CA ALA A 161 -8.60 -9.20 -11.64
C ALA A 161 -8.02 -7.91 -11.03
N THR A 162 -8.90 -7.10 -10.43
CA THR A 162 -8.55 -5.78 -9.91
C THR A 162 -9.16 -5.50 -8.54
N ILE A 163 -8.46 -4.69 -7.77
CA ILE A 163 -9.03 -3.96 -6.65
C ILE A 163 -9.07 -2.48 -7.07
N ASN A 164 -10.28 -1.92 -7.14
CA ASN A 164 -10.52 -0.49 -7.27
C ASN A 164 -10.67 0.08 -5.87
N LEU A 165 -9.80 1.02 -5.49
CA LEU A 165 -9.70 1.53 -4.14
C LEU A 165 -9.86 3.05 -4.09
N THR A 166 -10.27 3.48 -2.90
CA THR A 166 -10.51 4.87 -2.54
C THR A 166 -9.16 5.51 -2.20
N SER A 167 -8.79 6.57 -2.91
CA SER A 167 -7.69 7.45 -2.52
C SER A 167 -8.12 8.42 -1.43
N TYR A 168 -7.18 9.12 -0.82
CA TYR A 168 -7.48 10.36 -0.14
C TYR A 168 -7.98 11.41 -1.16
N ASP A 169 -9.16 11.96 -0.93
CA ASP A 169 -9.82 12.96 -1.78
C ASP A 169 -10.29 14.20 -0.99
N GLY A 170 -9.68 14.43 0.17
CA GLY A 170 -10.12 15.40 1.17
C GLY A 170 -10.81 14.76 2.37
N ASP A 171 -11.19 13.47 2.27
CA ASP A 171 -11.73 12.69 3.38
C ASP A 171 -10.81 11.50 3.73
N ALA A 172 -10.32 11.46 4.97
CA ALA A 172 -9.47 10.39 5.48
C ALA A 172 -10.26 9.16 5.97
N THR A 173 -11.59 9.16 5.91
CA THR A 173 -12.44 8.07 6.43
C THR A 173 -12.06 6.73 5.81
N ASN A 174 -11.99 6.67 4.48
CA ASN A 174 -11.70 5.47 3.70
C ASN A 174 -10.33 5.51 3.00
N ALA A 175 -9.48 6.48 3.33
CA ALA A 175 -8.14 6.57 2.78
C ALA A 175 -7.30 5.33 3.13
N PRO A 176 -6.33 4.94 2.28
CA PRO A 176 -5.42 3.84 2.57
C PRO A 176 -4.71 4.03 3.91
N ALA A 177 -4.43 2.91 4.60
CA ALA A 177 -3.87 2.93 5.93
C ALA A 177 -2.85 1.82 6.15
N LEU A 178 -1.79 2.10 6.91
CA LEU A 178 -1.00 1.08 7.57
C LEU A 178 -1.65 0.72 8.90
N VAL A 179 -1.80 -0.57 9.13
CA VAL A 179 -2.37 -1.14 10.36
C VAL A 179 -1.29 -1.98 11.02
N PHE A 180 -0.91 -1.60 12.23
CA PHE A 180 0.08 -2.27 13.05
C PHE A 180 -0.64 -2.97 14.20
N ARG A 181 -0.43 -4.28 14.36
CA ARG A 181 -0.82 -4.97 15.59
C ARG A 181 0.41 -5.15 16.47
N TYR A 182 0.27 -4.91 17.76
CA TYR A 182 1.40 -4.90 18.69
C TYR A 182 1.01 -5.38 20.10
N TYR A 183 2.02 -5.80 20.87
CA TYR A 183 1.92 -5.96 22.31
C TYR A 183 2.40 -4.71 23.02
N ASP A 184 1.73 -4.33 24.11
CA ASP A 184 2.17 -3.21 24.95
C ASP A 184 3.43 -3.61 25.71
N ASP A 185 4.49 -2.81 25.65
CA ASP A 185 5.76 -3.08 26.35
C ASP A 185 5.66 -2.84 27.87
N VAL A 186 4.48 -2.47 28.37
CA VAL A 186 4.23 -2.08 29.77
C VAL A 186 4.21 -3.28 30.73
N ASP A 187 4.10 -4.51 30.21
CA ASP A 187 4.02 -5.74 31.03
C ASP A 187 5.38 -6.48 31.19
N ALA A 188 6.51 -5.87 30.81
CA ALA A 188 7.83 -6.53 30.83
C ALA A 188 8.61 -6.42 32.17
N ASN A 189 7.98 -5.96 33.25
CA ASN A 189 8.59 -5.85 34.59
C ASN A 189 7.90 -6.72 35.64
#